data_AF-A0A417XS69-F1
#
_entry.id   AF-A0A417XS69-F1
#
_cell.length_a   1.000
_cell.length_b   1.000
_cell.length_c   1.000
_cell.angle_alpha   90.00
_cell.angle_beta   90.00
_cell.angle_gamma   90.00
#
_symmetry.space_group_name_H-M   'P 1'
#
loop_
_entity.id
_entity.type
_entity.pdbx_description
1 polymer ?
#
loop_
_entity_poly.entity_id
_entity_poly.type
_entity_poly.pdbx_seq_one_letter_code
_entity_poly.pdbx_strand_id
1 'polypeptide(L)'
;MSIDNNHNSQLINGSHPAAHRQEIGFDSSATKIPRRHTITSCIGLGPMPLNQVIAVHNLADEAVRFPLPRDGRCLTYNEAAVRAKPQQAAQQQLDRKVTKIIEPEIEAIRPLMAEINVLTAHLDQVRSSPMRGAVGEKLTPEEAEAHHDQTRSEIHNALQHGSKKHLIKGRSKAKEIALLLIDFPVFLYALMSLLNVNYRLIGSETGTTIKATVAGIFALLGTLMLAVVARGMGRQHRAFKGDSSTIETDPKNRRRIRLELIAVAAVVIAAVFVMASRVITDGLEADVMPLLVYALAALFGLLIGFSAYLNYASEYDNGSEQTDRVQHLSVQLRGREATLEGMANARKLRVEETGIRIAKLNRLIEQTRTGAEHRVTGSKQDKAIKLARSYHGLTGSKAGLPSPALDYRRLDLAAAQARELTDDQAYLANLTTEN
;
A
#
# COMPACT_ATOMS: atom_id res chain seq x y z
N MET A 1 64.83 12.36 20.79
CA MET A 1 65.84 11.68 21.63
C MET A 1 65.21 10.37 22.04
N SER A 2 65.69 9.16 21.73
CA SER A 2 66.91 8.60 21.14
C SER A 2 66.47 7.27 20.52
N ILE A 3 66.56 7.06 19.20
CA ILE A 3 67.56 6.21 18.51
C ILE A 3 68.37 5.30 19.43
N ASP A 4 68.23 3.98 19.21
CA ASP A 4 69.27 2.93 19.22
C ASP A 4 68.67 1.74 18.43
N ASN A 5 69.16 1.28 17.27
CA ASN A 5 70.49 0.92 16.76
C ASN A 5 71.20 -0.21 17.51
N ASN A 6 71.08 -1.43 16.97
CA ASN A 6 72.16 -2.44 16.87
C ASN A 6 71.68 -3.54 15.90
N HIS A 7 72.21 -3.79 14.69
CA HIS A 7 73.58 -3.96 14.19
C HIS A 7 74.32 -5.19 14.77
N ASN A 8 74.29 -6.31 14.04
CA ASN A 8 75.49 -7.02 13.52
C ASN A 8 75.04 -8.25 12.70
N SER A 9 75.31 -8.38 11.39
CA SER A 9 76.60 -8.51 10.65
C SER A 9 77.18 -9.92 10.69
N GLN A 10 77.03 -10.69 9.60
CA GLN A 10 78.05 -11.59 9.01
C GLN A 10 77.76 -11.72 7.49
N LEU A 11 78.53 -11.06 6.62
CA LEU A 11 79.70 -11.55 5.85
C LEU A 11 79.29 -12.33 4.57
N ILE A 12 79.26 -11.68 3.39
CA ILE A 12 80.34 -11.46 2.39
C ILE A 12 80.79 -12.74 1.66
N ASN A 13 80.34 -12.86 0.41
CA ASN A 13 81.05 -13.32 -0.80
C ASN A 13 80.02 -13.17 -1.94
N GLY A 14 80.20 -12.43 -3.03
CA GLY A 14 81.42 -12.07 -3.75
C GLY A 14 81.17 -12.41 -5.21
N SER A 15 80.59 -11.49 -5.99
CA SER A 15 80.72 -11.43 -7.45
C SER A 15 80.03 -10.18 -8.01
N HIS A 16 80.86 -9.23 -8.44
CA HIS A 16 80.46 -8.23 -9.42
C HIS A 16 79.97 -8.93 -10.70
N PRO A 17 78.89 -8.43 -11.32
CA PRO A 17 78.86 -8.32 -12.76
C PRO A 17 78.95 -6.84 -13.15
N ALA A 18 79.96 -6.61 -13.97
CA ALA A 18 80.25 -5.41 -14.73
C ALA A 18 79.04 -4.51 -14.99
N ALA A 19 79.25 -3.21 -14.74
CA ALA A 19 78.54 -2.15 -15.41
C ALA A 19 78.65 -2.39 -16.93
N HIS A 20 77.63 -3.02 -17.52
CA HIS A 20 77.42 -3.00 -18.95
C HIS A 20 77.01 -1.58 -19.32
N ARG A 21 78.03 -0.77 -19.58
CA ARG A 21 77.95 0.38 -20.47
C ARG A 21 77.52 -0.18 -21.81
N GLN A 22 76.20 -0.24 -22.03
CA GLN A 22 75.65 -0.49 -23.35
C GLN A 22 76.07 0.70 -24.20
N GLU A 23 77.13 0.51 -24.98
CA GLU A 23 77.41 1.31 -26.15
C GLU A 23 76.19 1.18 -27.06
N ILE A 24 75.29 2.15 -26.97
CA ILE A 24 74.19 2.32 -27.91
C ILE A 24 74.84 2.79 -29.20
N GLY A 25 75.20 1.82 -30.05
CA GLY A 25 75.43 2.07 -31.47
C GLY A 25 74.17 2.71 -32.04
N PHE A 26 74.26 3.98 -32.42
CA PHE A 26 73.28 4.66 -33.25
C PHE A 26 73.38 4.11 -34.69
N ASP A 27 73.01 2.85 -34.89
CA ASP A 27 72.61 2.36 -36.20
C ASP A 27 71.17 2.79 -36.44
N SER A 28 70.99 4.05 -36.80
CA SER A 28 69.70 4.57 -37.29
C SER A 28 69.40 4.02 -38.68
N SER A 29 69.22 2.71 -38.80
CA SER A 29 68.40 2.19 -39.89
C SER A 29 67.00 2.75 -39.64
N ALA A 30 66.59 3.74 -40.46
CA ALA A 30 65.29 4.38 -40.33
C ALA A 30 64.23 3.29 -40.13
N THR A 31 63.52 3.34 -39.00
CA THR A 31 62.50 2.36 -38.61
C THR A 31 61.35 2.44 -39.59
N LYS A 32 61.52 1.77 -40.74
CA LYS A 32 60.61 1.83 -41.87
C LYS A 32 59.54 0.77 -41.68
N ILE A 33 58.30 1.24 -41.61
CA ILE A 33 57.12 0.38 -41.66
C ILE A 33 57.21 -0.52 -42.91
N PRO A 34 57.07 -1.86 -42.78
CA PRO A 34 57.13 -2.75 -43.92
C PRO A 34 56.13 -2.38 -45.01
N ARG A 35 56.60 -2.27 -46.27
CA ARG A 35 55.73 -1.94 -47.42
C ARG A 35 54.56 -2.92 -47.57
N ARG A 36 54.80 -4.20 -47.30
CA ARG A 36 53.75 -5.23 -47.29
C ARG A 36 52.62 -4.89 -46.33
N HIS A 37 52.93 -4.44 -45.10
CA HIS A 37 51.91 -4.07 -44.11
C HIS A 37 51.12 -2.82 -44.54
N THR A 38 51.77 -1.90 -45.22
CA THR A 38 51.12 -0.70 -45.77
C THR A 38 50.16 -1.08 -46.90
N ILE A 39 50.64 -1.83 -47.89
CA ILE A 39 49.86 -2.27 -49.06
C ILE A 39 48.67 -3.12 -48.62
N THR A 40 48.87 -4.10 -47.75
CA THR A 40 47.78 -4.94 -47.25
C THR A 40 46.76 -4.14 -46.43
N SER A 41 47.19 -3.13 -45.68
CA SER A 41 46.28 -2.28 -44.91
C SER A 41 45.47 -1.32 -45.80
N CYS A 42 46.05 -0.85 -46.91
CA CYS A 42 45.35 -0.04 -47.92
C CYS A 42 44.24 -0.81 -48.65
N ILE A 43 44.33 -2.14 -48.72
CA ILE A 43 43.26 -3.01 -49.24
C ILE A 43 42.37 -3.59 -48.12
N GLY A 44 42.54 -3.13 -46.87
CA GLY A 44 41.73 -3.53 -45.72
C GLY A 44 42.07 -4.88 -45.08
N LEU A 45 43.12 -5.57 -45.54
CA LEU A 45 43.54 -6.89 -45.08
C LEU A 45 44.81 -6.86 -44.19
N GLY A 46 45.34 -5.67 -43.94
CA GLY A 46 46.58 -5.48 -43.19
C GLY A 46 46.37 -5.18 -41.71
N PRO A 47 47.46 -5.11 -40.94
CA PRO A 47 47.40 -4.93 -39.50
C PRO A 47 46.99 -3.49 -39.08
N MET A 48 47.09 -2.51 -39.99
CA MET A 48 46.65 -1.13 -39.73
C MET A 48 45.18 -0.97 -40.15
N PRO A 49 44.37 -0.22 -39.38
CA PRO A 49 43.05 0.17 -39.85
C PRO A 49 43.17 1.01 -41.12
N LEU A 50 42.38 0.68 -42.15
CA LEU A 50 42.38 1.33 -43.47
C LEU A 50 42.45 2.87 -43.39
N ASN A 51 41.59 3.49 -42.58
CA ASN A 51 41.49 4.94 -42.44
C ASN A 51 42.55 5.55 -41.52
N GLN A 52 43.54 4.77 -41.07
CA GLN A 52 44.58 5.19 -40.13
C GLN A 52 46.00 4.88 -40.65
N VAL A 53 46.14 4.33 -41.86
CA VAL A 53 47.46 4.05 -42.46
C VAL A 53 48.35 5.30 -42.46
N ILE A 54 47.82 6.45 -42.89
CA ILE A 54 48.55 7.73 -42.89
C ILE A 54 48.95 8.15 -41.46
N ALA A 55 48.04 7.99 -40.49
CA ALA A 55 48.32 8.34 -39.10
C ALA A 55 49.44 7.47 -38.50
N VAL A 56 49.47 6.17 -38.81
CA VAL A 56 50.53 5.26 -38.36
C VAL A 56 51.89 5.66 -38.94
N HIS A 57 51.95 5.98 -40.24
CA HIS A 57 53.18 6.46 -40.89
C HIS A 57 53.65 7.79 -40.29
N ASN A 58 52.77 8.77 -40.12
CA ASN A 58 53.11 10.05 -39.53
C ASN A 58 53.66 9.91 -38.09
N LEU A 59 53.07 9.03 -37.27
CA LEU A 59 53.53 8.77 -35.90
C LEU A 59 54.88 8.06 -35.87
N ALA A 60 55.12 7.10 -36.78
CA ALA A 60 56.40 6.41 -36.90
C ALA A 60 57.51 7.33 -37.42
N ASP A 61 57.21 8.17 -38.41
CA ASP A 61 58.16 9.15 -38.97
C ASP A 61 58.53 10.23 -37.96
N GLU A 62 57.59 10.70 -37.14
CA GLU A 62 57.86 11.62 -36.03
C GLU A 62 58.79 10.98 -34.97
N ALA A 63 58.60 9.69 -34.67
CA ALA A 63 59.48 8.97 -33.76
C ALA A 63 60.92 8.93 -34.28
N VAL A 64 61.11 8.79 -35.60
CA VAL A 64 62.44 8.86 -36.25
C VAL A 64 63.03 10.27 -36.18
N ARG A 65 62.21 11.33 -36.29
CA ARG A 65 62.69 12.73 -36.20
C ARG A 65 63.24 13.09 -34.82
N PHE A 66 62.76 12.43 -33.76
CA PHE A 66 63.20 12.67 -32.38
C PHE A 66 63.50 11.32 -31.68
N PRO A 67 64.71 10.76 -31.88
CA PRO A 67 65.06 9.37 -31.54
C PRO A 67 65.38 9.13 -30.05
N LEU A 68 64.94 10.01 -29.15
CA LEU A 68 65.17 9.83 -27.71
C LEU A 68 64.20 8.77 -27.14
N PRO A 69 64.65 7.88 -26.24
CA PRO A 69 63.77 6.99 -25.50
C PRO A 69 62.67 7.79 -24.78
N ARG A 70 61.41 7.35 -24.92
CA ARG A 70 60.25 8.07 -24.36
C ARG A 70 59.58 7.22 -23.29
N ASP A 71 59.02 7.89 -22.27
CA ASP A 71 58.18 7.21 -21.29
C ASP A 71 56.89 6.71 -21.97
N GLY A 72 56.76 5.38 -22.07
CA GLY A 72 55.60 4.73 -22.66
C GLY A 72 54.30 4.97 -21.87
N ARG A 73 54.37 5.50 -20.65
CA ARG A 73 53.20 5.84 -19.82
C ARG A 73 52.48 7.12 -20.26
N CYS A 74 53.11 7.97 -21.07
CA CYS A 74 52.53 9.21 -21.55
C CYS A 74 52.25 9.16 -23.06
N LEU A 75 51.24 9.90 -23.53
CA LEU A 75 51.02 10.11 -24.97
C LEU A 75 51.89 11.27 -25.46
N THR A 76 52.43 11.16 -26.66
CA THR A 76 53.01 12.32 -27.36
C THR A 76 51.92 13.26 -27.83
N TYR A 77 52.26 14.50 -28.22
CA TYR A 77 51.29 15.46 -28.74
C TYR A 77 50.53 14.93 -29.97
N ASN A 78 51.21 14.25 -30.89
CA ASN A 78 50.56 13.68 -32.08
C ASN A 78 49.74 12.42 -31.76
N GLU A 79 50.19 11.58 -30.82
CA GLU A 79 49.39 10.45 -30.35
C GLU A 79 48.11 10.94 -29.65
N ALA A 80 48.22 12.01 -28.84
CA ALA A 80 47.08 12.68 -28.23
C ALA A 80 46.14 13.26 -29.29
N ALA A 81 46.66 13.89 -30.35
CA ALA A 81 45.85 14.41 -31.45
C ALA A 81 45.09 13.29 -32.20
N VAL A 82 45.72 12.14 -32.43
CA VAL A 82 45.08 10.96 -33.03
C VAL A 82 43.99 10.39 -32.11
N ARG A 83 44.22 10.39 -30.78
CA ARG A 83 43.28 9.89 -29.77
C ARG A 83 42.15 10.88 -29.42
N ALA A 84 42.30 12.17 -29.72
CA ALA A 84 41.34 13.21 -29.35
C ALA A 84 39.93 12.97 -29.91
N LYS A 85 39.83 12.53 -31.18
CA LYS A 85 38.53 12.29 -31.82
C LYS A 85 37.69 11.21 -31.13
N PRO A 86 38.19 9.97 -30.89
CA PRO A 86 37.42 8.98 -30.16
C PRO A 86 37.19 9.36 -28.69
N GLN A 87 38.10 10.10 -28.06
CA GLN A 87 37.89 10.63 -26.70
C GLN A 87 36.73 11.62 -26.65
N GLN A 88 36.68 12.59 -27.55
CA GLN A 88 35.57 13.55 -27.64
C GLN A 88 34.24 12.85 -27.93
N ALA A 89 34.24 11.85 -28.82
CA ALA A 89 33.03 11.08 -29.11
C ALA A 89 32.57 10.22 -27.91
N ALA A 90 33.51 9.66 -27.14
CA ALA A 90 33.21 8.94 -25.91
C ALA A 90 32.67 9.88 -24.83
N GLN A 91 33.27 11.08 -24.66
CA GLN A 91 32.78 12.09 -23.72
C GLN A 91 31.36 12.55 -24.07
N GLN A 92 31.08 12.90 -25.33
CA GLN A 92 29.74 13.29 -25.76
C GLN A 92 28.71 12.19 -25.51
N GLN A 93 29.08 10.92 -25.67
CA GLN A 93 28.19 9.81 -25.39
C GLN A 93 27.98 9.63 -23.88
N LEU A 94 29.03 9.75 -23.08
CA LEU A 94 28.98 9.71 -21.62
C LEU A 94 28.03 10.80 -21.12
N ASP A 95 28.23 12.05 -21.52
CA ASP A 95 27.39 13.18 -21.11
C ASP A 95 25.93 12.97 -21.52
N ARG A 96 25.70 12.50 -22.76
CA ARG A 96 24.34 12.17 -23.24
C ARG A 96 23.68 11.08 -22.42
N LYS A 97 24.40 10.02 -22.04
CA LYS A 97 23.86 8.93 -21.22
C LYS A 97 23.58 9.40 -19.80
N VAL A 98 24.46 10.20 -19.21
CA VAL A 98 24.25 10.79 -17.89
C VAL A 98 22.98 11.64 -17.91
N THR A 99 22.87 12.60 -18.83
CA THR A 99 21.74 13.53 -18.87
C THR A 99 20.42 12.92 -19.31
N LYS A 100 20.42 11.97 -20.25
CA LYS A 100 19.16 11.43 -20.81
C LYS A 100 18.66 10.16 -20.13
N ILE A 101 19.50 9.47 -19.36
CA ILE A 101 19.17 8.15 -18.82
C ILE A 101 19.41 8.11 -17.31
N ILE A 102 20.60 8.47 -16.84
CA ILE A 102 20.98 8.29 -15.43
C ILE A 102 20.30 9.35 -14.54
N GLU A 103 20.37 10.64 -14.90
CA GLU A 103 19.74 11.73 -14.16
C GLU A 103 18.20 11.53 -14.03
N PRO A 104 17.45 11.21 -15.11
CA PRO A 104 16.02 10.95 -15.01
C PRO A 104 15.66 9.71 -14.16
N GLU A 105 16.49 8.66 -14.16
CA GLU A 105 16.26 7.48 -13.32
C GLU A 105 16.46 7.82 -11.83
N ILE A 106 17.44 8.66 -11.49
CA ILE A 106 17.63 9.19 -10.13
C ILE A 106 16.40 10.00 -9.70
N GLU A 107 15.92 10.89 -10.57
CA GLU A 107 14.71 11.68 -10.30
C GLU A 107 13.45 10.81 -10.13
N ALA A 108 13.35 9.70 -10.86
CA ALA A 108 12.23 8.77 -10.77
C ALA A 108 12.25 7.89 -9.50
N ILE A 109 13.41 7.68 -8.88
CA ILE A 109 13.54 6.89 -7.63
C ILE A 109 13.08 7.70 -6.41
N ARG A 110 13.40 9.00 -6.36
CA ARG A 110 13.03 9.89 -5.24
C ARG A 110 11.55 9.86 -4.83
N PRO A 111 10.56 9.97 -5.75
CA PRO A 111 9.15 9.91 -5.37
C PRO A 111 8.76 8.55 -4.78
N LEU A 112 9.35 7.45 -5.24
CA LEU A 112 9.07 6.12 -4.67
C LEU A 112 9.56 6.03 -3.20
N MET A 113 10.72 6.61 -2.90
CA MET A 113 11.22 6.68 -1.53
C MET A 113 10.35 7.58 -0.64
N ALA A 114 9.87 8.72 -1.19
CA ALA A 114 8.92 9.57 -0.49
C ALA A 114 7.60 8.82 -0.21
N GLU A 115 7.08 8.04 -1.16
CA GLU A 115 5.91 7.17 -0.95
C GLU A 115 6.14 6.14 0.15
N ILE A 116 7.32 5.50 0.21
CA ILE A 116 7.66 4.55 1.29
C ILE A 116 7.64 5.26 2.65
N ASN A 117 8.19 6.47 2.75
CA ASN A 117 8.18 7.26 3.98
C ASN A 117 6.75 7.63 4.41
N VAL A 118 5.93 8.09 3.47
CA VAL A 118 4.52 8.42 3.72
C VAL A 118 3.74 7.19 4.18
N LEU A 119 3.93 6.04 3.54
CA LEU A 119 3.29 4.78 3.94
C LEU A 119 3.74 4.33 5.33
N THR A 120 5.02 4.51 5.65
CA THR A 120 5.56 4.18 6.99
C THR A 120 4.93 5.08 8.05
N ALA A 121 4.90 6.39 7.82
CA ALA A 121 4.26 7.33 8.73
C ALA A 121 2.76 7.07 8.91
N HIS A 122 2.04 6.72 7.83
CA HIS A 122 0.63 6.34 7.91
C HIS A 122 0.42 5.03 8.66
N LEU A 123 1.29 4.03 8.49
CA LEU A 123 1.24 2.79 9.29
C LEU A 123 1.37 3.09 10.78
N ASP A 124 2.35 3.92 11.16
CA ASP A 124 2.56 4.32 12.57
C ASP A 124 1.39 5.13 13.11
N GLN A 125 0.82 6.01 12.29
CA GLN A 125 -0.38 6.76 12.65
C GLN A 125 -1.58 5.84 12.86
N VAL A 126 -1.85 4.89 11.96
CA VAL A 126 -2.97 3.95 12.13
C VAL A 126 -2.72 3.03 13.33
N ARG A 127 -1.47 2.62 13.57
CA ARG A 127 -1.07 1.84 14.74
C ARG A 127 -1.33 2.58 16.05
N SER A 128 -1.06 3.87 16.11
CA SER A 128 -1.27 4.69 17.32
C SER A 128 -2.66 5.33 17.41
N SER A 129 -3.47 5.26 16.35
CA SER A 129 -4.77 5.93 16.28
C SER A 129 -5.75 5.34 17.30
N PRO A 130 -6.41 6.20 18.11
CA PRO A 130 -7.37 5.74 19.10
C PRO A 130 -8.63 5.17 18.43
N MET A 131 -9.14 4.09 18.99
CA MET A 131 -10.38 3.45 18.60
C MET A 131 -11.53 3.96 19.45
N ARG A 132 -12.77 3.81 18.95
CA ARG A 132 -13.97 4.19 19.71
C ARG A 132 -14.66 2.92 20.21
N GLY A 133 -14.79 2.79 21.53
CA GLY A 133 -15.62 1.76 22.13
C GLY A 133 -17.11 1.99 21.86
N ALA A 134 -17.95 1.01 22.19
CA ALA A 134 -19.39 1.07 21.91
C ALA A 134 -20.12 2.19 22.67
N VAL A 135 -19.55 2.63 23.79
CA VAL A 135 -20.09 3.73 24.63
C VAL A 135 -19.48 5.08 24.26
N GLY A 136 -18.64 5.14 23.21
CA GLY A 136 -17.96 6.36 22.78
C GLY A 136 -16.67 6.67 23.55
N GLU A 137 -16.23 5.76 24.42
CA GLU A 137 -14.93 5.80 25.07
C GLU A 137 -13.79 5.72 24.03
N LYS A 138 -12.68 6.42 24.30
CA LYS A 138 -11.47 6.36 23.46
C LYS A 138 -10.58 5.28 24.03
N LEU A 139 -10.32 4.24 23.24
CA LEU A 139 -9.46 3.12 23.61
C LEU A 139 -8.20 3.15 22.75
N THR A 140 -7.07 2.77 23.34
CA THR A 140 -5.92 2.35 22.55
C THR A 140 -6.25 1.04 21.83
N PRO A 141 -5.52 0.70 20.75
CA PRO A 141 -5.78 -0.54 20.01
C PRO A 141 -5.60 -1.80 20.86
N GLU A 142 -4.55 -1.81 21.68
CA GLU A 142 -4.25 -2.92 22.60
C GLU A 142 -5.34 -3.07 23.64
N GLU A 143 -5.81 -1.96 24.23
CA GLU A 143 -6.97 -1.98 25.14
C GLU A 143 -8.24 -2.46 24.44
N ALA A 144 -8.47 -2.05 23.19
CA ALA A 144 -9.65 -2.47 22.42
C ALA A 144 -9.64 -3.97 22.12
N GLU A 145 -8.48 -4.53 21.79
CA GLU A 145 -8.28 -5.97 21.59
C GLU A 145 -8.44 -6.74 22.91
N ALA A 146 -7.80 -6.27 23.99
CA ALA A 146 -7.94 -6.86 25.32
C ALA A 146 -9.40 -6.85 25.80
N HIS A 147 -10.12 -5.74 25.63
CA HIS A 147 -11.54 -5.63 25.96
C HIS A 147 -12.41 -6.55 25.09
N HIS A 148 -12.12 -6.62 23.79
CA HIS A 148 -12.81 -7.53 22.88
C HIS A 148 -12.64 -8.98 23.33
N ASP A 149 -11.41 -9.41 23.61
CA ASP A 149 -11.09 -10.79 23.97
C ASP A 149 -11.58 -11.18 25.36
N GLN A 150 -11.44 -10.27 26.33
CA GLN A 150 -12.03 -10.44 27.65
C GLN A 150 -13.55 -10.62 27.55
N THR A 151 -14.25 -9.71 26.87
CA THR A 151 -15.72 -9.77 26.75
C THR A 151 -16.15 -11.02 25.98
N ARG A 152 -15.39 -11.41 24.95
CA ARG A 152 -15.64 -12.63 24.19
C ARG A 152 -15.47 -13.88 25.06
N SER A 153 -14.44 -13.91 25.91
CA SER A 153 -14.20 -14.99 26.87
C SER A 153 -15.30 -15.07 27.92
N GLU A 154 -15.73 -13.93 28.47
CA GLU A 154 -16.87 -13.85 29.39
C GLU A 154 -18.16 -14.41 28.76
N ILE A 155 -18.48 -13.99 27.53
CA ILE A 155 -19.62 -14.50 26.78
C ILE A 155 -19.50 -16.01 26.54
N HIS A 156 -18.32 -16.47 26.14
CA HIS A 156 -18.07 -17.89 25.88
C HIS A 156 -18.26 -18.73 27.15
N ASN A 157 -17.69 -18.28 28.26
CA ASN A 157 -17.83 -18.93 29.56
C ASN A 157 -19.30 -18.94 30.01
N ALA A 158 -20.03 -17.82 29.89
CA ALA A 158 -21.44 -17.76 30.22
C ALA A 158 -22.28 -18.74 29.38
N LEU A 159 -22.02 -18.83 28.08
CA LEU A 159 -22.68 -19.79 27.19
C LEU A 159 -22.35 -21.24 27.54
N GLN A 160 -21.10 -21.55 27.91
CA GLN A 160 -20.70 -22.88 28.37
C GLN A 160 -21.43 -23.29 29.66
N HIS A 161 -21.72 -22.34 30.56
CA HIS A 161 -22.50 -22.56 31.78
C HIS A 161 -24.03 -22.55 31.53
N GLY A 162 -24.47 -22.53 30.27
CA GLY A 162 -25.87 -22.61 29.89
C GLY A 162 -26.64 -21.28 29.91
N SER A 163 -25.95 -20.14 30.06
CA SER A 163 -26.59 -18.81 30.00
C SER A 163 -27.19 -18.57 28.62
N LYS A 164 -28.45 -18.15 28.58
CA LYS A 164 -29.17 -17.76 27.36
C LYS A 164 -29.07 -16.25 27.06
N LYS A 165 -28.40 -15.50 27.93
CA LYS A 165 -28.31 -14.04 27.88
C LYS A 165 -27.70 -13.53 26.55
N HIS A 166 -26.63 -14.19 26.10
CA HIS A 166 -25.82 -13.76 24.95
C HIS A 166 -26.21 -14.42 23.62
N LEU A 167 -27.28 -15.20 23.58
CA LEU A 167 -27.72 -15.85 22.35
C LEU A 167 -28.19 -14.80 21.33
N ILE A 168 -27.57 -14.81 20.16
CA ILE A 168 -27.94 -13.95 19.02
C ILE A 168 -28.87 -14.75 18.11
N LYS A 169 -30.07 -14.22 17.84
CA LYS A 169 -31.00 -14.82 16.87
C LYS A 169 -30.83 -14.10 15.53
N GLY A 170 -30.10 -14.71 14.59
CA GLY A 170 -29.97 -14.18 13.24
C GLY A 170 -31.34 -14.15 12.53
N ARG A 171 -31.88 -12.95 12.29
CA ARG A 171 -33.07 -12.73 11.45
C ARG A 171 -32.68 -11.97 10.18
N SER A 172 -33.33 -12.30 9.07
CA SER A 172 -33.13 -11.57 7.82
C SER A 172 -33.88 -10.24 7.87
N LYS A 173 -33.31 -9.20 7.23
CA LYS A 173 -33.93 -7.86 7.14
C LYS A 173 -35.37 -7.92 6.60
N ALA A 174 -35.66 -8.84 5.68
CA ALA A 174 -37.01 -9.05 5.16
C ALA A 174 -38.00 -9.52 6.24
N LYS A 175 -37.57 -10.42 7.14
CA LYS A 175 -38.40 -10.88 8.28
C LYS A 175 -38.63 -9.74 9.28
N GLU A 176 -37.65 -8.88 9.49
CA GLU A 176 -37.81 -7.71 10.37
C GLU A 176 -38.78 -6.66 9.83
N ILE A 177 -38.79 -6.44 8.51
CA ILE A 177 -39.75 -5.55 7.84
C ILE A 177 -41.15 -6.16 7.86
N ALA A 178 -41.27 -7.45 7.54
CA ALA A 178 -42.56 -8.15 7.58
C ALA A 178 -43.19 -8.11 8.98
N LEU A 179 -42.37 -8.29 10.02
CA LEU A 179 -42.80 -8.24 11.42
C LEU A 179 -43.14 -6.81 11.89
N LEU A 180 -42.56 -5.80 11.25
CA LEU A 180 -42.92 -4.39 11.48
C LEU A 180 -44.27 -4.03 10.85
N LEU A 181 -44.66 -4.66 9.74
CA LEU A 181 -45.86 -4.31 8.98
C LEU A 181 -47.06 -5.23 9.24
N ILE A 182 -46.97 -6.16 10.18
CA ILE A 182 -48.02 -7.16 10.41
C ILE A 182 -49.35 -6.53 10.87
N ASP A 183 -49.30 -5.41 11.59
CA ASP A 183 -50.43 -4.64 12.10
C ASP A 183 -50.90 -3.52 11.16
N PHE A 184 -50.17 -3.27 10.06
CA PHE A 184 -50.56 -2.26 9.06
C PHE A 184 -51.97 -2.47 8.50
N PRO A 185 -52.41 -3.69 8.11
CA PRO A 185 -53.77 -3.89 7.60
C PRO A 185 -54.85 -3.53 8.63
N VAL A 186 -54.57 -3.75 9.92
CA VAL A 186 -55.52 -3.46 11.00
C VAL A 186 -55.62 -1.94 11.22
N PHE A 187 -54.48 -1.24 11.24
CA PHE A 187 -54.47 0.22 11.30
C PHE A 187 -55.12 0.86 10.07
N LEU A 188 -54.85 0.32 8.88
CA LEU A 188 -55.45 0.79 7.64
C LEU A 188 -56.96 0.65 7.69
N TYR A 189 -57.48 -0.52 8.06
CA TYR A 189 -58.90 -0.76 8.20
C TYR A 189 -59.57 0.26 9.12
N ALA A 190 -59.00 0.50 10.30
CA ALA A 190 -59.59 1.41 11.27
C ALA A 190 -59.58 2.87 10.81
N LEU A 191 -58.51 3.32 10.15
CA LEU A 191 -58.43 4.68 9.62
C LEU A 191 -59.33 4.88 8.40
N MET A 192 -59.44 3.88 7.54
CA MET A 192 -60.37 3.87 6.40
C MET A 192 -61.81 3.98 6.90
N SER A 193 -62.14 3.23 7.94
CA SER A 193 -63.43 3.35 8.60
C SER A 193 -63.61 4.73 9.25
N LEU A 194 -62.63 5.22 10.03
CA LEU A 194 -62.73 6.50 10.74
C LEU A 194 -62.98 7.68 9.80
N LEU A 195 -62.34 7.67 8.62
CA LEU A 195 -62.52 8.70 7.60
C LEU A 195 -63.74 8.47 6.70
N ASN A 196 -64.52 7.42 6.99
CA ASN A 196 -65.68 6.98 6.23
C ASN A 196 -65.37 6.83 4.72
N VAL A 197 -64.34 6.06 4.42
CA VAL A 197 -63.89 5.83 3.04
C VAL A 197 -64.72 4.73 2.39
N ASN A 198 -65.44 5.09 1.33
CA ASN A 198 -66.13 4.09 0.52
C ASN A 198 -65.15 3.40 -0.43
N TYR A 199 -64.88 2.11 -0.19
CA TYR A 199 -63.95 1.30 -0.97
C TYR A 199 -64.26 1.26 -2.47
N ARG A 200 -65.53 1.37 -2.86
CA ARG A 200 -65.97 1.31 -4.27
C ARG A 200 -65.69 2.59 -5.05
N LEU A 201 -65.47 3.71 -4.35
CA LEU A 201 -65.25 5.02 -4.93
C LEU A 201 -63.77 5.43 -4.94
N ILE A 202 -62.88 4.56 -4.45
CA ILE A 202 -61.43 4.78 -4.50
C ILE A 202 -61.00 4.77 -5.97
N GLY A 203 -60.42 5.88 -6.44
CA GLY A 203 -59.95 6.05 -7.81
C GLY A 203 -60.97 6.65 -8.79
N SER A 204 -62.25 6.69 -8.43
CA SER A 204 -63.29 7.35 -9.26
C SER A 204 -63.70 8.73 -8.72
N GLU A 205 -63.66 8.93 -7.40
CA GLU A 205 -63.95 10.21 -6.77
C GLU A 205 -62.69 10.74 -6.03
N THR A 206 -62.32 11.98 -6.34
CA THR A 206 -61.11 12.61 -5.80
C THR A 206 -61.16 12.74 -4.27
N GLY A 207 -62.33 13.04 -3.69
CA GLY A 207 -62.50 13.23 -2.25
C GLY A 207 -62.28 11.95 -1.43
N THR A 208 -62.86 10.83 -1.86
CA THR A 208 -62.65 9.50 -1.26
C THR A 208 -61.23 9.00 -1.46
N THR A 209 -60.62 9.27 -2.62
CA THR A 209 -59.23 8.91 -2.88
C THR A 209 -58.25 9.65 -1.96
N ILE A 210 -58.48 10.95 -1.70
CA ILE A 210 -57.67 11.71 -0.73
C ILE A 210 -57.84 11.11 0.67
N LYS A 211 -59.08 10.83 1.11
CA LYS A 211 -59.33 10.22 2.42
C LYS A 211 -58.65 8.85 2.56
N ALA A 212 -58.70 8.02 1.52
CA ALA A 212 -58.03 6.72 1.49
C ALA A 212 -56.50 6.85 1.61
N THR A 213 -55.94 7.83 0.90
CA THR A 213 -54.49 8.13 0.93
C THR A 213 -54.06 8.61 2.31
N VAL A 214 -54.83 9.53 2.92
CA VAL A 214 -54.59 10.02 4.27
C VAL A 214 -54.67 8.88 5.29
N ALA A 215 -55.69 8.02 5.21
CA ALA A 215 -55.78 6.82 6.04
C ALA A 215 -54.54 5.91 5.89
N GLY A 216 -54.08 5.68 4.66
CA GLY A 216 -52.87 4.88 4.40
C GLY A 216 -51.62 5.45 5.05
N ILE A 217 -51.41 6.77 4.95
CA ILE A 217 -50.26 7.44 5.56
C ILE A 217 -50.33 7.34 7.09
N PHE A 218 -51.47 7.66 7.69
CA PHE A 218 -51.63 7.56 9.15
C PHE A 218 -51.54 6.12 9.66
N ALA A 219 -51.98 5.14 8.88
CA ALA A 219 -51.87 3.73 9.24
C ALA A 219 -50.42 3.28 9.28
N LEU A 220 -49.63 3.70 8.29
CA LEU A 220 -48.21 3.44 8.24
C LEU A 220 -47.46 4.13 9.39
N LEU A 221 -47.80 5.38 9.70
CA LEU A 221 -47.23 6.10 10.84
C LEU A 221 -47.59 5.45 12.18
N GLY A 222 -48.85 5.04 12.38
CA GLY A 222 -49.29 4.36 13.60
C GLY A 222 -48.58 3.02 13.82
N THR A 223 -48.47 2.22 12.75
CA THR A 223 -47.73 0.95 12.74
C THR A 223 -46.26 1.17 13.07
N LEU A 224 -45.61 2.15 12.43
CA LEU A 224 -44.21 2.47 12.67
C LEU A 224 -43.98 2.99 14.09
N MET A 225 -44.88 3.82 14.61
CA MET A 225 -44.80 4.33 15.98
C MET A 225 -44.89 3.20 17.00
N LEU A 226 -45.86 2.29 16.86
CA LEU A 226 -46.01 1.14 17.74
C LEU A 226 -44.76 0.24 17.71
N ALA A 227 -44.24 -0.05 16.52
CA ALA A 227 -43.04 -0.86 16.35
C ALA A 227 -41.79 -0.20 16.95
N VAL A 228 -41.60 1.11 16.74
CA VAL A 228 -40.46 1.86 17.30
C VAL A 228 -40.50 1.88 18.81
N VAL A 229 -41.67 2.11 19.42
CA VAL A 229 -41.85 2.10 20.87
C VAL A 229 -41.58 0.70 21.45
N ALA A 230 -42.18 -0.34 20.85
CA ALA A 230 -42.00 -1.72 21.29
C ALA A 230 -40.54 -2.18 21.19
N ARG A 231 -39.86 -1.88 20.08
CA ARG A 231 -38.43 -2.19 19.90
C ARG A 231 -37.55 -1.38 20.84
N GLY A 232 -37.84 -0.09 21.01
CA GLY A 232 -37.12 0.78 21.94
C GLY A 232 -37.14 0.25 23.37
N MET A 233 -38.31 -0.21 23.82
CA MET A 233 -38.44 -0.92 25.11
C MET A 233 -37.64 -2.22 25.15
N GLY A 234 -37.79 -3.06 24.11
CA GLY A 234 -37.05 -4.33 24.02
C GLY A 234 -35.55 -4.09 24.19
N ARG A 235 -35.01 -3.07 23.51
CA ARG A 235 -33.61 -2.64 23.62
C ARG A 235 -33.23 -2.22 25.04
N GLN A 236 -34.02 -1.36 25.67
CA GLN A 236 -33.75 -0.89 27.04
C GLN A 236 -33.78 -2.04 28.05
N HIS A 237 -34.72 -2.98 27.89
CA HIS A 237 -34.84 -4.13 28.77
C HIS A 237 -33.72 -5.17 28.61
N ARG A 238 -32.98 -5.17 27.49
CA ARG A 238 -31.80 -6.05 27.32
C ARG A 238 -30.75 -5.83 28.40
N ALA A 239 -30.63 -4.61 28.92
CA ALA A 239 -29.69 -4.29 30.00
C ALA A 239 -30.00 -5.07 31.30
N PHE A 240 -31.25 -5.51 31.47
CA PHE A 240 -31.73 -6.25 32.64
C PHE A 240 -31.95 -7.74 32.35
N LYS A 241 -31.39 -8.25 31.24
CA LYS A 241 -31.52 -9.66 30.87
C LYS A 241 -30.59 -10.52 31.73
N GLY A 242 -31.19 -11.46 32.45
CA GLY A 242 -30.52 -12.47 33.26
C GLY A 242 -30.05 -13.69 32.47
N ASP A 243 -29.37 -14.61 33.15
CA ASP A 243 -28.82 -15.83 32.53
C ASP A 243 -29.90 -16.78 32.01
N SER A 244 -31.08 -16.74 32.62
CA SER A 244 -32.26 -17.50 32.20
C SER A 244 -33.03 -16.87 31.02
N SER A 245 -32.56 -15.73 30.48
CA SER A 245 -33.28 -14.86 29.54
C SER A 245 -34.49 -14.13 30.15
N THR A 246 -34.68 -14.22 31.46
CA THR A 246 -35.72 -13.45 32.17
C THR A 246 -35.20 -12.07 32.57
N ILE A 247 -36.12 -11.15 32.88
CA ILE A 247 -35.77 -9.80 33.32
C ILE A 247 -35.37 -9.88 34.79
N GLU A 248 -34.07 -9.86 35.05
CA GLU A 248 -33.48 -9.84 36.39
C GLU A 248 -33.18 -8.39 36.76
N THR A 249 -33.87 -7.89 37.78
CA THR A 249 -33.82 -6.47 38.15
C THR A 249 -33.40 -6.31 39.60
N ASP A 250 -32.42 -5.44 39.82
CA ASP A 250 -32.07 -4.94 41.14
C ASP A 250 -33.32 -4.30 41.77
N PRO A 251 -33.61 -4.51 43.07
CA PRO A 251 -34.72 -3.89 43.78
C PRO A 251 -34.89 -2.38 43.52
N LYS A 252 -33.81 -1.64 43.26
CA LYS A 252 -33.86 -0.21 42.90
C LYS A 252 -34.52 0.07 41.55
N ASN A 253 -34.27 -0.75 40.53
CA ASN A 253 -34.77 -0.56 39.16
C ASN A 253 -36.09 -1.30 38.89
N ARG A 254 -36.46 -2.26 39.73
CA ARG A 254 -37.67 -3.06 39.59
C ARG A 254 -38.95 -2.23 39.50
N ARG A 255 -39.06 -1.14 40.28
CA ARG A 255 -40.24 -0.24 40.24
C ARG A 255 -40.34 0.50 38.92
N ARG A 256 -39.21 1.00 38.40
CA ARG A 256 -39.15 1.72 37.13
C ARG A 256 -39.55 0.84 35.95
N ILE A 257 -38.97 -0.34 35.82
CA ILE A 257 -39.25 -1.27 34.70
C ILE A 257 -40.70 -1.75 34.74
N ARG A 258 -41.27 -1.96 35.94
CA ARG A 258 -42.71 -2.24 36.08
C ARG A 258 -43.57 -1.07 35.61
N LEU A 259 -43.23 0.16 35.97
CA LEU A 259 -43.97 1.34 35.51
C LEU A 259 -43.88 1.49 33.99
N GLU A 260 -42.71 1.26 33.40
CA GLU A 260 -42.49 1.29 31.96
C GLU A 260 -43.33 0.20 31.25
N LEU A 261 -43.34 -1.03 31.76
CA LEU A 261 -44.18 -2.12 31.24
C LEU A 261 -45.69 -1.82 31.38
N ILE A 262 -46.12 -1.27 32.52
CA ILE A 262 -47.53 -0.90 32.74
C ILE A 262 -47.94 0.23 31.78
N ALA A 263 -47.09 1.23 31.59
CA ALA A 263 -47.37 2.34 30.67
C ALA A 263 -47.57 1.84 29.24
N VAL A 264 -46.69 0.95 28.74
CA VAL A 264 -46.83 0.39 27.40
C VAL A 264 -47.99 -0.59 27.30
N ALA A 265 -48.22 -1.42 28.30
CA ALA A 265 -49.42 -2.26 28.34
C ALA A 265 -50.70 -1.40 28.28
N ALA A 266 -50.75 -0.28 29.00
CA ALA A 266 -51.88 0.65 28.95
C ALA A 266 -52.06 1.27 27.56
N VAL A 267 -50.98 1.67 26.88
CA VAL A 267 -51.04 2.20 25.50
C VAL A 267 -51.53 1.14 24.52
N VAL A 268 -51.01 -0.10 24.61
CA VAL A 268 -51.46 -1.21 23.75
C VAL A 268 -52.92 -1.54 24.03
N ILE A 269 -53.34 -1.60 25.30
CA ILE A 269 -54.74 -1.83 25.68
C ILE A 269 -55.64 -0.72 25.14
N ALA A 270 -55.23 0.55 25.24
CA ALA A 270 -55.98 1.67 24.70
C ALA A 270 -56.11 1.57 23.18
N ALA A 271 -55.03 1.23 22.46
CA ALA A 271 -55.07 1.01 21.02
C ALA A 271 -55.99 -0.16 20.65
N VAL A 272 -55.89 -1.29 21.35
CA VAL A 272 -56.78 -2.45 21.17
C VAL A 272 -58.24 -2.07 21.43
N PHE A 273 -58.52 -1.27 22.47
CA PHE A 273 -59.87 -0.84 22.81
C PHE A 273 -60.46 0.07 21.73
N VAL A 274 -59.71 1.07 21.26
CA VAL A 274 -60.15 1.96 20.17
C VAL A 274 -60.46 1.13 18.92
N MET A 275 -59.58 0.20 18.56
CA MET A 275 -59.77 -0.70 17.42
C MET A 275 -61.00 -1.59 17.58
N ALA A 276 -61.14 -2.24 18.73
CA ALA A 276 -62.27 -3.10 19.02
C ALA A 276 -63.59 -2.33 18.99
N SER A 277 -63.63 -1.13 19.58
CA SER A 277 -64.82 -0.27 19.54
C SER A 277 -65.21 0.08 18.11
N ARG A 278 -64.23 0.33 17.24
CA ARG A 278 -64.49 0.70 15.84
C ARG A 278 -65.03 -0.48 15.03
N VAL A 279 -64.42 -1.65 15.19
CA VAL A 279 -64.91 -2.91 14.58
C VAL A 279 -66.33 -3.22 15.05
N ILE A 280 -66.63 -2.97 16.34
CA ILE A 280 -67.97 -3.19 16.90
C ILE A 280 -68.99 -2.21 16.31
N THR A 281 -68.68 -0.90 16.26
CA THR A 281 -69.60 0.08 15.68
C THR A 281 -69.89 -0.23 14.22
N ASP A 282 -68.84 -0.48 13.43
CA ASP A 282 -68.99 -0.71 12.00
C ASP A 282 -69.69 -2.04 11.69
N GLY A 283 -69.39 -3.07 12.47
CA GLY A 283 -70.00 -4.40 12.32
C GLY A 283 -71.49 -4.40 12.67
N LEU A 284 -71.88 -3.67 13.72
CA LEU A 284 -73.28 -3.54 14.11
C LEU A 284 -74.06 -2.64 13.14
N GLU A 285 -73.45 -1.57 12.61
CA GLU A 285 -74.06 -0.74 11.56
C GLU A 285 -74.28 -1.50 10.25
N ALA A 286 -73.47 -2.53 9.99
CA ALA A 286 -73.59 -3.38 8.81
C ALA A 286 -74.55 -4.57 8.99
N ASP A 287 -75.36 -4.61 10.07
CA ASP A 287 -76.27 -5.70 10.43
C ASP A 287 -75.60 -7.09 10.50
N VAL A 288 -74.29 -7.12 10.79
CA VAL A 288 -73.55 -8.37 10.96
C VAL A 288 -73.91 -8.99 12.31
N MET A 289 -74.01 -10.32 12.34
CA MET A 289 -74.30 -11.06 13.58
C MET A 289 -73.37 -10.62 14.74
N PRO A 290 -73.90 -10.13 15.88
CA PRO A 290 -73.09 -9.53 16.95
C PRO A 290 -71.98 -10.44 17.47
N LEU A 291 -72.24 -11.75 17.54
CA LEU A 291 -71.25 -12.75 17.96
C LEU A 291 -70.00 -12.73 17.05
N LEU A 292 -70.20 -12.61 15.72
CA LEU A 292 -69.10 -12.55 14.75
C LEU A 292 -68.30 -11.25 14.90
N VAL A 293 -69.00 -10.13 15.14
CA VAL A 293 -68.39 -8.81 15.33
C VAL A 293 -67.49 -8.79 16.57
N TYR A 294 -67.97 -9.32 17.71
CA TYR A 294 -67.15 -9.42 18.92
C TYR A 294 -65.95 -10.35 18.75
N ALA A 295 -66.12 -11.48 18.05
CA ALA A 295 -65.02 -12.39 17.76
C ALA A 295 -63.95 -11.74 16.88
N LEU A 296 -64.36 -10.97 15.86
CA LEU A 296 -63.46 -10.25 14.96
C LEU A 296 -62.71 -9.12 15.69
N ALA A 297 -63.40 -8.36 16.55
CA ALA A 297 -62.80 -7.33 17.38
C ALA A 297 -61.74 -7.91 18.33
N ALA A 298 -62.03 -9.06 18.96
CA ALA A 298 -61.07 -9.77 19.81
C ALA A 298 -59.83 -10.25 19.01
N LEU A 299 -60.03 -10.79 17.81
CA LEU A 299 -58.95 -11.25 16.93
C LEU A 299 -58.01 -10.10 16.53
N PHE A 300 -58.56 -8.95 16.11
CA PHE A 300 -57.76 -7.78 15.75
C PHE A 300 -57.00 -7.21 16.95
N GLY A 301 -57.64 -7.18 18.12
CA GLY A 301 -56.97 -6.79 19.37
C GLY A 301 -55.78 -7.70 19.70
N LEU A 302 -55.98 -9.02 19.57
CA LEU A 302 -54.92 -10.01 19.78
C LEU A 302 -53.79 -9.84 18.76
N LEU A 303 -54.11 -9.58 17.49
CA LEU A 303 -53.12 -9.35 16.44
C LEU A 303 -52.24 -8.13 16.74
N ILE A 304 -52.82 -7.01 17.18
CA ILE A 304 -52.06 -5.81 17.58
C ILE A 304 -51.17 -6.11 18.79
N GLY A 305 -51.72 -6.74 19.84
CA GLY A 305 -50.95 -7.12 21.02
C GLY A 305 -49.80 -8.08 20.68
N PHE A 306 -50.05 -9.04 19.79
CA PHE A 306 -49.04 -9.99 19.33
C PHE A 306 -47.98 -9.31 18.45
N SER A 307 -48.34 -8.37 17.57
CA SER A 307 -47.39 -7.54 16.82
C SER A 307 -46.46 -6.76 17.75
N ALA A 308 -47.03 -6.07 18.74
CA ALA A 308 -46.28 -5.33 19.73
C ALA A 308 -45.33 -6.24 20.52
N TYR A 309 -45.81 -7.41 20.96
CA TYR A 309 -44.98 -8.42 21.62
C TYR A 309 -43.84 -8.93 20.73
N LEU A 310 -44.12 -9.23 19.45
CA LEU A 310 -43.09 -9.70 18.52
C LEU A 310 -42.02 -8.63 18.26
N ASN A 311 -42.41 -7.37 18.12
CA ASN A 311 -41.47 -6.24 17.95
C ASN A 311 -40.64 -5.98 19.21
N TYR A 312 -41.24 -6.16 20.39
CA TYR A 312 -40.51 -6.14 21.66
C TYR A 312 -39.51 -7.30 21.75
N ALA A 313 -39.98 -8.53 21.55
CA ALA A 313 -39.20 -9.76 21.67
C ALA A 313 -38.08 -9.82 20.62
N SER A 314 -38.27 -9.25 19.43
CA SER A 314 -37.24 -9.23 18.39
C SER A 314 -35.97 -8.50 18.83
N GLU A 315 -36.13 -7.44 19.63
CA GLU A 315 -34.98 -6.69 20.13
C GLU A 315 -34.49 -7.28 21.46
N TYR A 316 -35.40 -7.63 22.38
CA TYR A 316 -35.05 -8.18 23.70
C TYR A 316 -34.29 -9.53 23.60
N ASP A 317 -34.70 -10.40 22.68
CA ASP A 317 -34.03 -11.70 22.50
C ASP A 317 -32.70 -11.60 21.77
N ASN A 318 -32.41 -10.47 21.12
CA ASN A 318 -31.25 -10.32 20.26
C ASN A 318 -29.98 -10.04 21.07
N GLY A 319 -29.37 -11.07 21.66
CA GLY A 319 -28.13 -10.93 22.43
C GLY A 319 -28.26 -9.99 23.64
N SER A 320 -27.12 -9.43 24.03
CA SER A 320 -26.94 -8.56 25.21
C SER A 320 -26.12 -7.32 24.86
N GLU A 321 -26.01 -6.35 25.76
CA GLU A 321 -25.12 -5.20 25.54
C GLU A 321 -23.66 -5.62 25.29
N GLN A 322 -23.16 -6.65 26.00
CA GLN A 322 -21.82 -7.20 25.79
C GLN A 322 -21.62 -7.79 24.39
N THR A 323 -22.64 -8.43 23.81
CA THR A 323 -22.53 -8.96 22.44
C THR A 323 -22.45 -7.82 21.42
N ASP A 324 -23.16 -6.71 21.66
CA ASP A 324 -23.11 -5.53 20.79
C ASP A 324 -21.72 -4.86 20.87
N ARG A 325 -21.11 -4.82 22.07
CA ARG A 325 -19.73 -4.34 22.26
C ARG A 325 -18.73 -5.18 21.47
N VAL A 326 -18.81 -6.51 21.57
CA VAL A 326 -17.94 -7.42 20.80
C VAL A 326 -18.17 -7.25 19.30
N GLN A 327 -19.41 -7.15 18.84
CA GLN A 327 -19.71 -6.95 17.43
C GLN A 327 -19.16 -5.60 16.92
N HIS A 328 -19.30 -4.53 17.70
CA HIS A 328 -18.78 -3.21 17.36
C HIS A 328 -17.25 -3.21 17.29
N LEU A 329 -16.57 -3.73 18.32
CA LEU A 329 -15.11 -3.80 18.36
C LEU A 329 -14.55 -4.73 17.28
N SER A 330 -15.17 -5.88 17.04
CA SER A 330 -14.72 -6.84 16.02
C SER A 330 -14.76 -6.25 14.61
N VAL A 331 -15.78 -5.45 14.27
CA VAL A 331 -15.85 -4.76 12.96
C VAL A 331 -14.74 -3.72 12.85
N GLN A 332 -14.48 -2.94 13.90
CA GLN A 332 -13.41 -1.95 13.89
C GLN A 332 -12.01 -2.57 13.83
N LEU A 333 -11.76 -3.61 14.64
CA LEU A 333 -10.48 -4.33 14.68
C LEU A 333 -10.18 -4.99 13.33
N ARG A 334 -11.15 -5.68 12.72
CA ARG A 334 -10.98 -6.27 11.38
C ARG A 334 -10.75 -5.22 10.30
N GLY A 335 -11.50 -4.12 10.34
CA GLY A 335 -11.33 -3.03 9.38
C GLY A 335 -9.92 -2.43 9.48
N ARG A 336 -9.45 -2.22 10.71
CA ARG A 336 -8.10 -1.73 10.99
C ARG A 336 -7.02 -2.71 10.56
N GLU A 337 -7.15 -3.99 10.90
CA GLU A 337 -6.21 -5.04 10.51
C GLU A 337 -6.07 -5.12 8.99
N ALA A 338 -7.19 -5.13 8.26
CA ALA A 338 -7.20 -5.10 6.80
C ALA A 338 -6.52 -3.84 6.23
N THR A 339 -6.72 -2.67 6.86
CA THR A 339 -6.01 -1.44 6.42
C THR A 339 -4.51 -1.50 6.69
N LEU A 340 -4.09 -2.03 7.84
CA LEU A 340 -2.68 -2.20 8.19
C LEU A 340 -2.00 -3.18 7.25
N GLU A 341 -2.63 -4.33 6.98
CA GLU A 341 -2.13 -5.34 6.05
C GLU A 341 -2.03 -4.77 4.62
N GLY A 342 -3.06 -4.05 4.16
CA GLY A 342 -3.05 -3.39 2.85
C GLY A 342 -1.93 -2.37 2.70
N MET A 343 -1.71 -1.52 3.70
CA MET A 343 -0.62 -0.53 3.70
C MET A 343 0.76 -1.18 3.82
N ALA A 344 0.90 -2.22 4.64
CA ALA A 344 2.15 -2.96 4.78
C ALA A 344 2.55 -3.65 3.46
N ASN A 345 1.59 -4.27 2.79
CA ASN A 345 1.79 -4.88 1.48
C ASN A 345 2.15 -3.83 0.41
N ALA A 346 1.47 -2.69 0.39
CA ALA A 346 1.80 -1.58 -0.51
C ALA A 346 3.23 -1.06 -0.27
N ARG A 347 3.63 -0.88 0.99
CA ARG A 347 4.98 -0.46 1.36
C ARG A 347 6.02 -1.48 0.88
N LYS A 348 5.81 -2.77 1.14
CA LYS A 348 6.71 -3.84 0.70
C LYS A 348 6.92 -3.82 -0.81
N LEU A 349 5.83 -3.73 -1.58
CA LEU A 349 5.89 -3.64 -3.04
C LEU A 349 6.70 -2.44 -3.51
N ARG A 350 6.54 -1.27 -2.87
CA ARG A 350 7.32 -0.07 -3.20
C ARG A 350 8.80 -0.19 -2.86
N VAL A 351 9.15 -0.82 -1.73
CA VAL A 351 10.55 -1.10 -1.37
C VAL A 351 11.19 -2.02 -2.42
N GLU A 352 10.49 -3.06 -2.86
CA GLU A 352 10.96 -3.97 -3.91
C GLU A 352 11.14 -3.26 -5.26
N GLU A 353 10.14 -2.47 -5.69
CA GLU A 353 10.23 -1.69 -6.93
C GLU A 353 11.42 -0.72 -6.90
N THR A 354 11.62 -0.04 -5.77
CA THR A 354 12.74 0.89 -5.56
C THR A 354 14.08 0.17 -5.63
N GLY A 355 14.20 -1.00 -4.98
CA GLY A 355 15.41 -1.83 -5.03
C GLY A 355 15.76 -2.28 -6.45
N ILE A 356 14.77 -2.69 -7.25
CA ILE A 356 14.98 -3.07 -8.66
C ILE A 356 15.51 -1.88 -9.47
N ARG A 357 14.94 -0.68 -9.29
CA ARG A 357 15.36 0.53 -10.00
C ARG A 357 16.77 0.97 -9.60
N ILE A 358 17.12 0.92 -8.31
CA ILE A 358 18.47 1.21 -7.81
C ILE A 358 19.49 0.22 -8.40
N ALA A 359 19.18 -1.09 -8.40
CA ALA A 359 20.05 -2.09 -9.01
C ALA A 359 20.28 -1.83 -10.52
N LYS A 360 19.21 -1.45 -11.24
CA LYS A 360 19.29 -1.05 -12.64
C LYS A 360 20.14 0.21 -12.83
N LEU A 361 19.99 1.22 -11.98
CA LEU A 361 20.77 2.46 -12.00
C LEU A 361 22.27 2.16 -11.80
N ASN A 362 22.63 1.39 -10.77
CA ASN A 362 24.02 1.00 -10.50
C ASN A 362 24.62 0.25 -11.69
N ARG A 363 23.87 -0.68 -12.30
CA ARG A 363 24.29 -1.36 -13.52
C ARG A 363 24.50 -0.40 -14.69
N LEU A 364 23.62 0.58 -14.89
CA LEU A 364 23.73 1.57 -15.96
C LEU A 364 24.95 2.49 -15.79
N ILE A 365 25.28 2.87 -14.57
CA ILE A 365 26.46 3.67 -14.23
C ILE A 365 27.73 2.90 -14.61
N GLU A 366 27.87 1.65 -14.17
CA GLU A 366 29.02 0.80 -14.49
C GLU A 366 29.14 0.50 -15.99
N GLN A 367 28.02 0.20 -16.66
CA GLN A 367 28.00 0.00 -18.11
C GLN A 367 28.36 1.27 -18.88
N THR A 368 28.04 2.45 -18.36
CA THR A 368 28.38 3.73 -18.99
C THR A 368 29.87 4.03 -18.83
N ARG A 369 30.43 3.79 -17.64
CA ARG A 369 31.85 3.93 -17.36
C ARG A 369 32.69 3.03 -18.26
N THR A 370 32.45 1.72 -18.19
CA THR A 370 33.15 0.70 -18.97
C THR A 370 32.95 0.90 -20.48
N GLY A 371 31.75 1.27 -20.92
CA GLY A 371 31.46 1.53 -22.32
C GLY A 371 32.22 2.74 -22.89
N ALA A 372 32.37 3.81 -22.10
CA ALA A 372 33.13 4.99 -22.51
C ALA A 372 34.63 4.68 -22.65
N GLU A 373 35.19 3.94 -21.69
CA GLU A 373 36.59 3.48 -21.75
C GLU A 373 36.84 2.56 -22.94
N HIS A 374 35.95 1.57 -23.15
CA HIS A 374 36.06 0.62 -24.25
C HIS A 374 35.96 1.29 -25.62
N ARG A 375 35.14 2.35 -25.74
CA ARG A 375 35.01 3.12 -26.97
C ARG A 375 36.31 3.81 -27.38
N VAL A 376 37.13 4.24 -26.41
CA VAL A 376 38.45 4.83 -26.68
C VAL A 376 39.49 3.74 -26.92
N THR A 377 39.60 2.76 -26.02
CA THR A 377 40.66 1.72 -26.07
C THR A 377 40.46 0.70 -27.21
N GLY A 378 39.22 0.52 -27.68
CA GLY A 378 38.87 -0.30 -28.84
C GLY A 378 38.87 0.45 -30.18
N SER A 379 39.09 1.77 -30.17
CA SER A 379 39.01 2.62 -31.37
C SER A 379 40.11 2.28 -32.39
N LYS A 380 39.84 2.56 -33.67
CA LYS A 380 40.84 2.39 -34.75
C LYS A 380 42.07 3.26 -34.51
N GLN A 381 41.89 4.43 -33.91
CA GLN A 381 42.93 5.39 -33.55
C GLN A 381 43.84 4.84 -32.43
N ASP A 382 43.27 4.25 -31.38
CA ASP A 382 44.05 3.64 -30.28
C ASP A 382 44.86 2.43 -30.77
N LYS A 383 44.28 1.63 -31.69
CA LYS A 383 44.99 0.55 -32.39
C LYS A 383 46.14 1.09 -33.26
N ALA A 384 45.92 2.20 -33.97
CA ALA A 384 46.95 2.84 -34.78
C ALA A 384 48.14 3.32 -33.93
N ILE A 385 47.88 3.91 -32.75
CA ILE A 385 48.94 4.34 -31.82
C ILE A 385 49.72 3.13 -31.28
N LYS A 386 49.03 2.08 -30.80
CA LYS A 386 49.68 0.83 -30.33
C LYS A 386 50.61 0.24 -31.38
N LEU A 387 50.15 0.25 -32.62
CA LEU A 387 50.88 -0.33 -33.74
C LEU A 387 52.03 0.59 -34.22
N ALA A 388 51.87 1.91 -34.22
CA ALA A 388 52.96 2.85 -34.46
C ALA A 388 54.08 2.69 -33.41
N ARG A 389 53.72 2.61 -32.12
CA ARG A 389 54.65 2.34 -31.01
C ARG A 389 55.39 1.02 -31.16
N SER A 390 54.72 -0.01 -31.67
CA SER A 390 55.33 -1.31 -31.94
C SER A 390 56.40 -1.25 -33.03
N TYR A 391 56.28 -0.37 -34.03
CA TYR A 391 57.24 -0.25 -35.11
C TYR A 391 58.48 0.56 -34.76
N HIS A 392 58.33 1.67 -34.03
CA HIS A 392 59.48 2.52 -33.71
C HIS A 392 60.23 2.06 -32.45
N GLY A 393 59.62 1.29 -31.54
CA GLY A 393 60.29 0.68 -30.38
C GLY A 393 60.75 1.63 -29.27
N LEU A 394 60.84 2.95 -29.54
CA LEU A 394 61.32 4.00 -28.62
C LEU A 394 60.55 4.15 -27.29
N THR A 395 59.33 3.64 -27.19
CA THR A 395 58.47 3.72 -25.99
C THR A 395 58.47 2.44 -25.14
N GLY A 396 59.33 1.47 -25.49
CA GLY A 396 59.33 0.12 -24.92
C GLY A 396 58.19 -0.71 -25.51
N SER A 397 58.52 -1.82 -26.19
CA SER A 397 57.56 -2.66 -26.92
C SER A 397 56.44 -3.27 -26.06
N LYS A 398 56.52 -3.16 -24.72
CA LYS A 398 55.56 -3.70 -23.74
C LYS A 398 54.80 -2.62 -22.95
N ALA A 399 55.07 -1.33 -23.16
CA ALA A 399 54.37 -0.28 -22.42
C ALA A 399 52.94 -0.10 -22.96
N GLY A 400 51.94 -0.40 -22.13
CA GLY A 400 50.53 -0.16 -22.45
C GLY A 400 50.23 1.32 -22.63
N LEU A 401 49.24 1.65 -23.44
CA LEU A 401 48.75 3.04 -23.53
C LEU A 401 48.13 3.48 -22.21
N PRO A 402 48.28 4.76 -21.81
CA PRO A 402 47.61 5.29 -20.63
C PRO A 402 46.08 5.21 -20.76
N SER A 403 45.40 5.23 -19.61
CA SER A 403 43.94 5.30 -19.55
C SER A 403 43.41 6.53 -20.33
N PRO A 404 42.22 6.44 -20.93
CA PRO A 404 41.58 7.58 -21.57
C PRO A 404 41.42 8.76 -20.59
N ALA A 405 41.76 9.97 -21.03
CA ALA A 405 41.46 11.19 -20.29
C ALA A 405 40.00 11.60 -20.53
N LEU A 406 39.07 10.95 -19.84
CA LEU A 406 37.64 11.26 -19.86
C LEU A 406 37.26 12.00 -18.57
N ASP A 407 36.35 12.96 -18.67
CA ASP A 407 35.81 13.65 -17.49
C ASP A 407 34.62 12.86 -16.94
N TYR A 408 34.85 12.22 -15.79
CA TYR A 408 33.86 11.42 -15.08
C TYR A 408 33.11 12.19 -13.99
N ARG A 409 33.40 13.48 -13.75
CA ARG A 409 32.86 14.22 -12.59
C ARG A 409 31.34 14.12 -12.44
N ARG A 410 30.60 14.25 -13.55
CA ARG A 410 29.12 14.12 -13.54
C ARG A 410 28.66 12.70 -13.27
N LEU A 411 29.36 11.70 -13.82
CA LEU A 411 29.06 10.29 -13.59
C LEU A 411 29.37 9.89 -12.14
N ASP A 412 30.48 10.39 -11.58
CA ASP A 412 30.87 10.15 -10.19
C ASP A 412 29.90 10.81 -9.21
N LEU A 413 29.38 12.01 -9.53
CA LEU A 413 28.30 12.65 -8.75
C LEU A 413 27.02 11.81 -8.79
N ALA A 414 26.62 11.32 -9.96
CA ALA A 414 25.47 10.43 -10.09
C ALA A 414 25.67 9.10 -9.36
N ALA A 415 26.90 8.57 -9.33
CA ALA A 415 27.26 7.39 -8.56
C ALA A 415 27.21 7.64 -7.05
N ALA A 416 27.63 8.82 -6.58
CA ALA A 416 27.48 9.21 -5.18
C ALA A 416 26.01 9.30 -4.78
N GLN A 417 25.17 9.92 -5.62
CA GLN A 417 23.72 9.96 -5.40
C GLN A 417 23.09 8.57 -5.41
N ALA A 418 23.50 7.68 -6.32
CA ALA A 418 22.99 6.31 -6.35
C ALA A 418 23.35 5.52 -5.08
N ARG A 419 24.52 5.77 -4.48
CA ARG A 419 24.93 5.17 -3.20
C ARG A 419 24.08 5.69 -2.05
N GLU A 420 23.88 7.00 -1.97
CA GLU A 420 22.98 7.61 -0.97
C GLU A 420 21.57 6.99 -1.03
N LEU A 421 21.00 6.86 -2.24
CA LEU A 421 19.70 6.19 -2.43
C LEU A 421 19.72 4.71 -2.03
N THR A 422 20.85 4.02 -2.20
CA THR A 422 21.03 2.62 -1.79
C THR A 422 21.06 2.50 -0.27
N ASP A 423 21.79 3.37 0.41
CA ASP A 423 21.90 3.40 1.87
C ASP A 423 20.54 3.73 2.51
N ASP A 424 19.83 4.72 1.97
CA ASP A 424 18.48 5.07 2.39
C ASP A 424 17.50 3.92 2.15
N GLN A 425 17.58 3.22 1.01
CA GLN A 425 16.73 2.06 0.73
C GLN A 425 17.02 0.91 1.70
N ALA A 426 18.28 0.67 2.06
CA ALA A 426 18.65 -0.32 3.06
C ALA A 426 18.11 0.06 4.45
N TYR A 427 18.19 1.33 4.84
CA TYR A 427 17.57 1.84 6.07
C TYR A 427 16.05 1.60 6.09
N LEU A 428 15.35 1.96 5.01
CA LEU A 428 13.91 1.77 4.89
C LEU A 428 13.50 0.31 4.84
N ALA A 429 14.35 -0.57 4.30
CA ALA A 429 14.15 -2.01 4.33
C ALA A 429 14.35 -2.57 5.75
N ASN A 430 15.37 -2.14 6.49
CA ASN A 430 15.65 -2.67 7.83
C ASN A 430 14.62 -2.26 8.89
N LEU A 431 13.94 -1.12 8.70
CA LEU A 431 12.73 -0.76 9.46
C LEU A 431 11.60 -1.81 9.37
N THR A 432 11.69 -2.79 8.44
CA THR A 432 10.75 -3.92 8.35
C THR A 432 11.07 -5.08 9.28
N THR A 433 12.32 -5.26 9.70
CA THR A 433 12.78 -6.46 10.42
C THR A 433 12.78 -6.32 11.94
N GLU A 434 12.70 -5.08 12.46
CA GLU A 434 12.74 -4.80 13.91
C GLU A 434 11.34 -4.62 14.55
N ASN A 435 10.27 -4.68 13.76
CA ASN A 435 8.87 -4.69 14.23
C ASN A 435 8.18 -5.96 13.75
#